data_AF-A0A8S3BCN0-F1
#
_entry.id   AF-A0A8S3BCN0-F1
#
_cell.length_a   1.000
_cell.length_b   1.000
_cell.length_c   1.000
_cell.angle_alpha   90.00
_cell.angle_beta   90.00
_cell.angle_gamma   90.00
#
_symmetry.space_group_name_H-M   'P 1'
#
loop_
_entity.id
_entity.type
_entity.pdbx_description
1 polymer ?
#
loop_
_entity_poly.entity_id
_entity_poly.type
_entity_poly.pdbx_seq_one_letter_code
_entity_poly.pdbx_strand_id
1 'polypeptide(L)'
;MKVTVNHWLYEWLLSCEPNDSYARIAMFYFALLTTSYMTDIQTGFIRLITRDEYTLESFTNFPLFSRSLRDFWGRRYNRLVGTVLKESLLQPLNLYISSREIMALITFIVSGLLHVHIVIVVFNDVSSALSTFAFFIVNSIACGIEAYMKIQLPQPLGSLVTHLFLLLTAPMCIGIYTREVAYFPVNVPPLYDNKWIPKFSIPSVCPK
;
A
#
# COMPACT_ATOMS: atom_id res chain seq x y z
N MET A 1 7.58 0.28 -17.40
CA MET A 1 6.13 0.51 -17.15
C MET A 1 5.85 1.08 -15.76
N LYS A 2 6.23 0.42 -14.65
CA LYS A 2 5.97 0.98 -13.29
C LYS A 2 6.59 2.37 -13.07
N VAL A 3 7.85 2.56 -13.48
CA VAL A 3 8.57 3.85 -13.38
C VAL A 3 7.79 4.97 -14.08
N THR A 4 7.45 4.77 -15.36
CA THR A 4 6.76 5.76 -16.18
C THR A 4 5.35 6.08 -15.66
N VAL A 5 4.60 5.06 -15.23
CA VAL A 5 3.26 5.27 -14.65
C VAL A 5 3.36 6.02 -13.33
N ASN A 6 4.34 5.69 -12.48
CA ASN A 6 4.56 6.36 -11.21
C ASN A 6 4.93 7.83 -11.40
N HIS A 7 5.85 8.12 -12.32
CA HIS A 7 6.23 9.50 -12.67
C HIS A 7 5.04 10.28 -13.21
N TRP A 8 4.25 9.70 -14.12
CA TRP A 8 3.06 10.36 -14.66
C TRP A 8 2.00 10.66 -13.58
N LEU A 9 1.72 9.70 -12.69
CA LEU A 9 0.81 9.91 -11.56
C LEU A 9 1.34 10.98 -10.59
N TYR A 10 2.64 10.97 -10.31
CA TYR A 10 3.29 11.96 -9.46
C TYR A 10 3.17 13.37 -10.04
N GLU A 11 3.46 13.57 -11.34
CA GLU A 11 3.32 14.87 -12.00
C GLU A 11 1.89 15.39 -11.94
N TRP A 12 0.90 14.53 -12.20
CA TRP A 12 -0.51 14.92 -12.18
C TRP A 12 -1.01 15.23 -10.75
N LEU A 13 -0.54 14.48 -9.74
CA LEU A 13 -0.84 14.77 -8.33
C LEU A 13 -0.21 16.10 -7.87
N LEU A 14 0.99 16.41 -8.37
CA LEU A 14 1.72 17.65 -8.07
C LEU A 14 1.09 18.88 -8.76
N SER A 15 0.51 18.71 -9.95
CA SER A 15 -0.10 19.82 -10.71
C SER A 15 -1.43 20.31 -10.15
N CYS A 16 -1.98 19.65 -9.13
CA CYS A 16 -3.33 19.91 -8.62
C CYS A 16 -3.32 20.30 -7.14
N GLU A 17 -4.26 21.15 -6.74
CA GLU A 17 -4.41 21.57 -5.35
C GLU A 17 -4.66 20.37 -4.40
N PRO A 18 -3.96 20.30 -3.25
CA PRO A 18 -4.14 19.27 -2.24
C PRO A 18 -5.59 19.16 -1.78
N ASN A 19 -6.12 17.93 -1.76
CA ASN A 19 -7.48 17.62 -1.30
C ASN A 19 -7.60 16.13 -0.93
N ASP A 20 -8.74 15.73 -0.40
CA ASP A 20 -9.11 14.36 -0.04
C ASP A 20 -10.20 13.77 -0.95
N SER A 21 -10.31 14.25 -2.19
CA SER A 21 -11.19 13.62 -3.16
C SER A 21 -10.84 12.15 -3.35
N TYR A 22 -11.86 11.32 -3.55
CA TYR A 22 -11.66 9.90 -3.87
C TYR A 22 -10.85 9.72 -5.15
N ALA A 23 -10.97 10.63 -6.13
CA ALA A 23 -10.18 10.57 -7.35
C ALA A 23 -8.68 10.76 -7.07
N ARG A 24 -8.31 11.78 -6.27
CA ARG A 24 -6.91 12.01 -5.89
C ARG A 24 -6.35 10.88 -5.02
N ILE A 25 -7.16 10.36 -4.10
CA ILE A 25 -6.80 9.21 -3.25
C ILE A 25 -6.60 7.95 -4.10
N ALA A 26 -7.45 7.69 -5.08
CA ALA A 26 -7.30 6.57 -6.00
C ALA A 26 -6.00 6.69 -6.81
N MET A 27 -5.71 7.88 -7.35
CA MET A 27 -4.46 8.13 -8.06
C MET A 27 -3.24 7.89 -7.17
N PHE A 28 -3.26 8.38 -5.93
CA PHE A 28 -2.18 8.13 -4.99
C PHE A 28 -2.05 6.66 -4.62
N TYR A 29 -3.16 5.94 -4.44
CA TYR A 29 -3.16 4.50 -4.24
C TYR A 29 -2.46 3.78 -5.40
N PHE A 30 -2.77 4.11 -6.65
CA PHE A 30 -2.06 3.56 -7.82
C PHE A 30 -0.58 3.97 -7.85
N ALA A 31 -0.26 5.20 -7.43
CA ALA A 31 1.13 5.65 -7.32
C ALA A 31 1.89 4.77 -6.32
N LEU A 32 1.35 4.51 -5.13
CA LEU A 32 1.95 3.62 -4.12
C LEU A 32 2.21 2.21 -4.67
N LEU A 33 1.25 1.63 -5.40
CA LEU A 33 1.42 0.30 -5.98
C LEU A 33 2.57 0.26 -7.02
N THR A 34 2.78 1.38 -7.71
CA THR A 34 3.81 1.49 -8.75
C THR A 34 5.17 1.88 -8.21
N THR A 35 5.29 2.59 -7.08
CA THR A 35 6.57 3.03 -6.46
C THR A 35 7.53 1.87 -6.14
N SER A 36 7.04 0.63 -6.07
CA SER A 36 7.85 -0.59 -5.84
C SER A 36 8.91 -0.91 -6.90
N TYR A 37 8.96 -0.16 -8.02
CA TYR A 37 9.91 -0.41 -9.11
C TYR A 37 11.38 -0.37 -8.68
N MET A 38 11.75 0.42 -7.67
CA MET A 38 13.13 0.45 -7.18
C MET A 38 13.55 -0.86 -6.53
N THR A 39 12.66 -1.49 -5.76
CA THR A 39 12.91 -2.82 -5.20
C THR A 39 13.01 -3.89 -6.30
N ASP A 40 12.22 -3.76 -7.37
CA ASP A 40 12.32 -4.65 -8.53
C ASP A 40 13.71 -4.53 -9.21
N ILE A 41 14.23 -3.31 -9.35
CA ILE A 41 15.57 -3.05 -9.88
C ILE A 41 16.65 -3.65 -8.95
N GLN A 42 16.56 -3.41 -7.64
CA GLN A 42 17.47 -4.00 -6.65
C GLN A 42 17.48 -5.54 -6.71
N THR A 43 16.30 -6.15 -6.87
CA THR A 43 16.16 -7.60 -7.04
C THR A 43 16.92 -8.08 -8.28
N GLY A 44 16.83 -7.36 -9.39
CA GLY A 44 17.59 -7.66 -10.61
C GLY A 44 19.11 -7.58 -10.40
N PHE A 45 19.60 -6.54 -9.72
CA PHE A 45 21.02 -6.41 -9.39
C PHE A 45 21.53 -7.53 -8.49
N ILE A 46 20.78 -7.89 -7.44
CA ILE A 46 21.19 -8.96 -6.51
C ILE A 46 21.27 -10.29 -7.26
N ARG A 47 20.26 -10.62 -8.06
CA ARG A 47 20.28 -11.83 -8.89
C ARG A 47 21.48 -11.86 -9.83
N LEU A 48 21.77 -10.74 -10.50
CA LEU A 48 22.90 -10.64 -11.40
C LEU A 48 24.25 -10.82 -10.68
N ILE A 49 24.47 -10.11 -9.57
CA ILE A 49 25.74 -10.13 -8.81
C ILE A 49 25.97 -11.50 -8.17
N THR A 50 24.92 -12.08 -7.61
CA THR A 50 24.97 -13.36 -6.90
C THR A 50 24.81 -14.57 -7.82
N ARG A 51 24.69 -14.36 -9.14
CA ARG A 51 24.44 -15.42 -10.14
C ARG A 51 23.23 -16.29 -9.76
N ASP A 52 22.15 -15.62 -9.39
CA ASP A 52 20.88 -16.19 -8.94
C ASP A 52 20.96 -17.04 -7.64
N GLU A 53 22.06 -16.96 -6.87
CA GLU A 53 22.14 -17.60 -5.54
C GLU A 53 21.21 -16.95 -4.52
N TYR A 54 21.05 -15.63 -4.58
CA TYR A 54 20.17 -14.89 -3.69
C TYR A 54 19.12 -14.07 -4.45
N THR A 55 17.96 -13.89 -3.82
CA THR A 55 16.90 -12.99 -4.30
C THR A 55 16.39 -12.15 -3.14
N LEU A 56 16.11 -10.88 -3.42
CA LEU A 56 15.41 -10.01 -2.48
C LEU A 56 13.91 -10.34 -2.55
N GLU A 57 13.25 -10.29 -1.40
CA GLU A 57 11.79 -10.37 -1.32
C GLU A 57 11.16 -9.19 -2.07
N SER A 58 10.34 -9.45 -3.08
CA SER A 58 9.66 -8.40 -3.84
C SER A 58 8.76 -7.56 -2.93
N PHE A 59 8.79 -6.23 -3.05
CA PHE A 59 7.96 -5.38 -2.19
C PHE A 59 6.45 -5.61 -2.38
N THR A 60 6.03 -5.87 -3.62
CA THR A 60 4.66 -6.28 -3.95
C THR A 60 4.63 -7.42 -4.96
N ASN A 61 3.56 -8.21 -4.95
CA ASN A 61 3.32 -9.28 -5.93
C ASN A 61 1.96 -9.07 -6.61
N PHE A 62 1.97 -8.28 -7.69
CA PHE A 62 0.80 -7.91 -8.50
C PHE A 62 -0.46 -7.66 -7.65
N PRO A 63 -0.45 -6.62 -6.79
CA PRO A 63 -1.53 -6.36 -5.84
C PRO A 63 -2.88 -6.11 -6.51
N LEU A 64 -2.89 -5.58 -7.74
CA LEU A 64 -4.09 -5.41 -8.58
C LEU A 64 -4.80 -6.72 -8.94
N PHE A 65 -4.17 -7.89 -8.73
CA PHE A 65 -4.78 -9.20 -8.94
C PHE A 65 -5.20 -9.90 -7.64
N SER A 66 -5.22 -9.18 -6.52
CA SER A 66 -5.73 -9.70 -5.26
C SER A 66 -7.19 -10.13 -5.40
N ARG A 67 -7.52 -11.36 -5.00
CA ARG A 67 -8.90 -11.88 -5.13
C ARG A 67 -9.77 -11.65 -3.90
N SER A 68 -9.14 -11.26 -2.79
CA SER A 68 -9.77 -10.95 -1.51
C SER A 68 -8.84 -10.04 -0.70
N LEU A 69 -9.35 -9.41 0.37
CA LEU A 69 -8.54 -8.60 1.28
C LEU A 69 -7.44 -9.42 1.94
N ARG A 70 -7.74 -10.67 2.30
CA ARG A 70 -6.74 -11.61 2.83
C ARG A 70 -5.60 -11.89 1.85
N ASP A 71 -5.90 -11.98 0.56
CA ASP A 71 -4.89 -12.18 -0.48
C ASP A 71 -4.05 -10.91 -0.68
N PHE A 72 -4.71 -9.74 -0.66
CA PHE A 72 -4.04 -8.43 -0.74
C PHE A 72 -3.04 -8.26 0.42
N TRP A 73 -3.52 -8.26 1.66
CA TRP A 73 -2.70 -8.00 2.85
C TRP A 73 -1.74 -9.13 3.21
N GLY A 74 -2.15 -10.38 3.00
CA GLY A 74 -1.38 -11.54 3.45
C GLY A 74 -0.30 -12.02 2.46
N ARG A 75 -0.38 -11.64 1.18
CA ARG A 75 0.50 -12.21 0.14
C ARG A 75 1.04 -11.24 -0.90
N ARG A 76 0.34 -10.13 -1.16
CA ARG A 76 0.59 -9.32 -2.36
C ARG A 76 1.07 -7.91 -2.08
N TYR A 77 0.56 -7.28 -1.04
CA TYR A 77 0.92 -5.92 -0.67
C TYR A 77 2.00 -5.92 0.42
N ASN A 78 2.97 -5.02 0.29
CA ASN A 78 4.03 -4.74 1.26
C ASN A 78 4.62 -6.01 1.92
N ARG A 79 5.10 -6.93 1.07
CA ARG A 79 5.55 -8.26 1.51
C ARG A 79 6.75 -8.19 2.44
N LEU A 80 7.60 -7.17 2.30
CA LEU A 80 8.71 -6.92 3.21
C LEU A 80 8.21 -6.69 4.65
N VAL A 81 7.29 -5.74 4.84
CA VAL A 81 6.69 -5.49 6.17
C VAL A 81 5.85 -6.68 6.61
N GLY A 82 5.16 -7.35 5.68
CA GLY A 82 4.43 -8.59 5.96
C GLY A 82 5.32 -9.70 6.54
N THR A 83 6.54 -9.87 6.01
CA THR A 83 7.54 -10.81 6.53
C THR A 83 7.99 -10.41 7.93
N VAL A 84 8.32 -9.13 8.16
CA VAL A 84 8.71 -8.63 9.48
C VAL A 84 7.62 -8.88 10.51
N LEU A 85 6.36 -8.55 10.20
CA LEU A 85 5.21 -8.79 11.08
C LEU A 85 4.95 -10.28 11.30
N LYS A 86 5.13 -11.11 10.27
CA LYS A 86 4.97 -12.56 10.38
C LYS A 86 6.00 -13.16 11.34
N GLU A 87 7.27 -12.80 11.18
CA GLU A 87 8.37 -13.31 12.01
C GLU A 87 8.31 -12.75 13.42
N SER A 88 7.96 -11.48 13.58
CA SER A 88 7.96 -10.79 14.87
C SER A 88 6.69 -11.04 15.70
N LEU A 89 5.55 -11.32 15.05
CA LEU A 89 4.26 -11.47 15.73
C LEU A 89 3.62 -12.83 15.44
N LEU A 90 3.31 -13.14 14.18
CA LEU A 90 2.48 -14.32 13.87
C LEU A 90 3.16 -15.63 14.28
N GLN A 91 4.45 -15.81 14.00
CA GLN A 91 5.21 -17.01 14.36
C GLN A 91 5.25 -17.24 15.87
N PRO A 92 5.69 -16.27 16.72
CA PRO A 92 5.68 -16.47 18.16
C PRO A 92 4.27 -16.62 18.75
N LEU A 93 3.28 -15.88 18.23
CA LEU A 93 1.90 -15.97 18.71
C LEU A 93 1.25 -17.34 18.46
N ASN A 94 1.66 -18.07 17.42
CA ASN A 94 1.16 -19.44 17.17
C ASN A 94 1.44 -20.41 18.34
N LEU A 95 2.39 -20.09 19.23
CA LEU A 95 2.68 -20.90 20.42
C LEU A 95 1.64 -20.71 21.53
N TYR A 96 0.91 -19.60 21.52
CA TYR A 96 0.01 -19.18 22.61
C TYR A 96 -1.44 -19.00 22.17
N ILE A 97 -1.67 -18.72 20.88
CA ILE A 97 -2.98 -18.38 20.31
C ILE A 97 -3.28 -19.34 19.16
N SER A 98 -4.35 -20.13 19.31
CA SER A 98 -4.77 -21.08 18.27
C SER A 98 -5.64 -20.43 17.18
N SER A 99 -6.31 -19.31 17.47
CA SER A 99 -7.15 -18.61 16.49
C SER A 99 -6.30 -17.72 15.58
N ARG A 100 -6.33 -18.03 14.28
CA ARG A 100 -5.65 -17.25 13.24
C ARG A 100 -6.25 -15.85 13.10
N GLU A 101 -7.53 -15.70 13.40
CA GLU A 101 -8.28 -14.45 13.34
C GLU A 101 -7.81 -13.50 14.45
N ILE A 102 -7.62 -14.01 15.68
CA ILE A 102 -7.07 -13.22 16.79
C ILE A 102 -5.63 -12.79 16.49
N MET A 103 -4.79 -13.70 15.97
CA MET A 103 -3.42 -13.36 15.57
C MET A 103 -3.37 -12.30 14.47
N ALA A 104 -4.26 -12.39 13.47
CA ALA A 104 -4.40 -11.38 12.44
C ALA A 104 -4.81 -10.04 13.03
N LEU A 105 -5.80 -10.01 13.93
CA LEU A 105 -6.23 -8.80 14.63
C LEU A 105 -5.09 -8.12 15.38
N ILE A 106 -4.30 -8.88 16.16
CA ILE A 106 -3.12 -8.36 16.86
C ILE A 106 -2.12 -7.77 15.85
N THR A 107 -1.90 -8.44 14.73
CA THR A 107 -0.99 -7.96 13.67
C THR A 107 -1.47 -6.65 13.06
N PHE A 108 -2.77 -6.52 12.76
CA PHE A 108 -3.37 -5.27 12.27
C PHE A 108 -3.29 -4.16 13.33
N ILE A 109 -3.49 -4.46 14.61
CA ILE A 109 -3.34 -3.47 15.70
C ILE A 109 -1.90 -2.94 15.74
N VAL A 110 -0.90 -3.82 15.75
CA VAL A 110 0.52 -3.41 15.80
C VAL A 110 0.90 -2.60 14.56
N SER A 111 0.46 -3.04 13.37
CA SER A 111 0.65 -2.27 12.14
C SER A 111 -0.05 -0.91 12.17
N GLY A 112 -1.26 -0.85 12.74
CA GLY A 112 -2.01 0.39 12.88
C GLY A 112 -1.34 1.37 13.82
N LEU A 113 -0.81 0.90 14.95
CA LEU A 113 -0.03 1.73 15.87
C LEU A 113 1.24 2.30 15.22
N LEU A 114 1.92 1.51 14.37
CA LEU A 114 3.06 2.01 13.59
C LEU A 114 2.65 3.15 12.65
N HIS A 115 1.49 3.04 11.98
CA HIS A 115 1.01 4.10 11.09
C HIS A 115 0.53 5.34 11.86
N VAL A 116 -0.07 5.16 13.04
CA VAL A 116 -0.37 6.28 13.96
C VAL A 116 0.90 7.01 14.35
N HIS A 117 1.97 6.27 14.67
CA HIS A 117 3.27 6.87 14.98
C HIS A 117 3.81 7.70 13.79
N ILE A 118 3.73 7.18 12.55
CA ILE A 118 4.12 7.93 11.36
C ILE A 118 3.29 9.21 11.20
N VAL A 119 1.96 9.11 11.35
CA VAL A 119 1.04 10.25 11.23
C VAL A 119 1.34 11.33 12.28
N ILE A 120 1.65 10.95 13.51
CA ILE A 120 1.98 11.91 14.57
C ILE A 120 3.39 12.49 14.39
N VAL A 121 4.39 11.68 14.07
CA VAL A 121 5.80 12.12 14.08
C VAL A 121 6.23 12.75 12.76
N VAL A 122 5.83 12.16 11.63
CA VAL A 122 6.24 12.62 10.29
C VAL A 122 5.32 13.73 9.80
N PHE A 123 4.01 13.58 10.01
CA PHE A 123 3.02 14.56 9.52
C PHE A 123 2.58 15.57 10.57
N ASN A 124 2.96 15.39 11.84
CA ASN A 124 2.52 16.25 12.93
C ASN A 124 0.98 16.40 13.00
N ASP A 125 0.24 15.37 12.60
CA ASP A 125 -1.22 15.40 12.48
C ASP A 125 -1.88 14.41 13.45
N VAL A 126 -2.08 14.85 14.68
CA VAL A 126 -2.78 14.06 15.70
C VAL A 126 -4.25 13.81 15.33
N SER A 127 -4.86 14.68 14.52
CA SER A 127 -6.29 14.58 14.17
C SER A 127 -6.59 13.36 13.29
N SER A 128 -5.63 12.98 12.43
CA SER A 128 -5.75 11.78 11.58
C SER A 128 -5.39 10.46 12.30
N ALA A 129 -4.88 10.50 13.53
CA ALA A 129 -4.42 9.30 14.24
C ALA A 129 -5.53 8.26 14.43
N LEU A 130 -6.70 8.68 14.93
CA LEU A 130 -7.82 7.77 15.16
C LEU A 130 -8.34 7.16 13.86
N SER A 131 -8.49 7.98 12.81
CA SER A 131 -8.91 7.53 11.48
C SER A 131 -7.94 6.51 10.90
N THR A 132 -6.64 6.78 11.02
CA THR A 132 -5.57 5.89 10.57
C THR A 132 -5.60 4.57 11.32
N PHE A 133 -5.76 4.57 12.64
CA PHE A 133 -5.90 3.33 13.41
C PHE A 133 -7.15 2.55 13.01
N ALA A 134 -8.29 3.25 12.87
CA ALA A 134 -9.56 2.66 12.47
C ALA A 134 -9.48 1.97 11.10
N PHE A 135 -8.68 2.47 10.16
CA PHE A 135 -8.44 1.80 8.87
C PHE A 135 -7.96 0.35 9.05
N PHE A 136 -7.00 0.12 9.95
CA PHE A 136 -6.45 -1.22 10.20
C PHE A 136 -7.47 -2.11 10.90
N ILE A 137 -8.26 -1.56 11.82
CA ILE A 137 -9.34 -2.32 12.49
C ILE A 137 -10.42 -2.75 11.50
N VAL A 138 -10.90 -1.82 10.66
CA VAL A 138 -11.90 -2.10 9.61
C VAL A 138 -11.40 -3.17 8.64
N ASN A 139 -10.15 -3.07 8.18
CA ASN A 139 -9.55 -4.07 7.29
C ASN A 139 -9.36 -5.43 7.98
N SER A 140 -9.00 -5.46 9.27
CA SER A 140 -8.89 -6.69 10.04
C SER A 140 -10.23 -7.40 10.18
N ILE A 141 -11.30 -6.66 10.51
CA ILE A 141 -12.65 -7.20 10.63
C ILE A 141 -13.12 -7.74 9.27
N ALA A 142 -12.90 -7.00 8.19
CA ALA A 142 -13.27 -7.44 6.85
C ALA A 142 -12.52 -8.71 6.43
N CYS A 143 -11.22 -8.83 6.73
CA CYS A 143 -10.46 -10.06 6.54
C CYS A 143 -11.02 -11.24 7.36
N GLY A 144 -11.43 -10.99 8.61
CA GLY A 144 -12.07 -11.99 9.47
C GLY A 144 -13.42 -12.46 8.91
N ILE A 145 -14.24 -11.54 8.42
CA ILE A 145 -15.51 -11.82 7.76
C ILE A 145 -15.30 -12.66 6.49
N GLU A 146 -14.33 -12.30 5.63
CA GLU A 146 -13.97 -13.11 4.46
C GLU A 146 -13.55 -14.53 4.84
N ALA A 147 -12.80 -14.68 5.96
CA ALA A 147 -12.36 -15.98 6.45
C ALA A 147 -13.51 -16.83 6.99
N TYR A 148 -14.39 -16.22 7.77
CA TYR A 148 -15.52 -16.90 8.40
C TYR A 148 -16.58 -17.32 7.37
N MET A 149 -16.97 -16.41 6.47
CA MET A 149 -17.98 -16.67 5.45
C MET A 149 -17.44 -17.47 4.25
N LYS A 150 -16.13 -17.73 4.20
CA LYS A 150 -15.46 -18.45 3.11
C LYS A 150 -15.81 -17.89 1.72
N ILE A 151 -15.83 -16.57 1.60
CA ILE A 151 -16.21 -15.89 0.35
C ILE A 151 -15.25 -16.31 -0.77
N GLN A 152 -15.81 -16.84 -1.86
CA GLN A 152 -15.06 -17.18 -3.08
C GLN A 152 -15.77 -16.56 -4.27
N LEU A 153 -15.14 -15.55 -4.86
CA LEU A 153 -15.63 -14.87 -6.06
C LEU A 153 -14.75 -15.25 -7.27
N PRO A 154 -15.31 -15.26 -8.49
CA PRO A 154 -14.51 -15.33 -9.70
C PRO A 154 -13.44 -14.23 -9.70
N GLN A 155 -12.24 -14.53 -10.22
CA GLN A 155 -11.08 -13.64 -10.13
C GLN A 155 -11.34 -12.16 -10.48
N PRO A 156 -12.00 -11.81 -11.61
CA PRO A 156 -12.23 -10.39 -11.93
C PRO A 156 -13.15 -9.71 -10.91
N LEU A 157 -14.20 -10.41 -10.46
CA LEU A 157 -15.15 -9.87 -9.49
C LEU A 157 -14.51 -9.74 -8.10
N GLY A 158 -13.75 -10.75 -7.66
CA GLY A 158 -13.01 -10.69 -6.40
C GLY A 158 -12.00 -9.56 -6.37
N SER A 159 -11.27 -9.34 -7.48
CA SER A 159 -10.35 -8.21 -7.58
C SER A 159 -11.07 -6.86 -7.55
N LEU A 160 -12.16 -6.72 -8.30
CA LEU A 160 -12.96 -5.50 -8.29
C LEU A 160 -13.47 -5.18 -6.87
N VAL A 161 -14.12 -6.14 -6.21
CA VAL A 161 -14.65 -5.96 -4.84
C VAL A 161 -13.55 -5.62 -3.84
N THR A 162 -12.40 -6.30 -3.92
CA THR A 162 -11.25 -6.04 -3.05
C THR A 162 -10.75 -4.62 -3.20
N HIS A 163 -10.53 -4.16 -4.43
CA HIS A 163 -10.00 -2.82 -4.68
C HIS A 163 -11.02 -1.72 -4.43
N LEU A 164 -12.31 -1.97 -4.69
CA LEU A 164 -13.37 -1.04 -4.30
C LEU A 164 -13.40 -0.86 -2.79
N PHE A 165 -13.33 -1.94 -2.00
CA PHE A 165 -13.26 -1.85 -0.54
C PHE A 165 -12.02 -1.07 -0.07
N LEU A 166 -10.86 -1.37 -0.63
CA LEU A 166 -9.61 -0.68 -0.30
C LEU A 166 -9.70 0.82 -0.64
N LEU A 167 -10.27 1.18 -1.78
CA LEU A 167 -10.46 2.59 -2.18
C LEU A 167 -11.48 3.31 -1.30
N LEU A 168 -12.57 2.64 -0.91
CA LEU A 168 -13.57 3.21 0.00
C LEU A 168 -13.01 3.49 1.40
N THR A 169 -12.10 2.64 1.87
CA THR A 169 -11.45 2.80 3.18
C THR A 169 -10.16 3.61 3.12
N ALA A 170 -9.57 3.80 1.95
CA ALA A 170 -8.30 4.51 1.75
C ALA A 170 -8.24 5.92 2.36
N PRO A 171 -9.30 6.77 2.33
CA PRO A 171 -9.23 8.10 2.95
C PRO A 171 -8.84 8.10 4.42
N MET A 172 -9.15 7.00 5.14
CA MET A 172 -8.87 6.87 6.57
C MET A 172 -7.37 6.83 6.90
N CYS A 173 -6.54 6.30 5.99
CA CYS A 173 -5.09 6.15 6.21
C CYS A 173 -4.25 6.89 5.16
N ILE A 174 -4.71 6.94 3.91
CA ILE A 174 -3.98 7.49 2.77
C ILE A 174 -4.36 8.96 2.51
N GLY A 175 -5.54 9.41 2.94
CA GLY A 175 -6.02 10.78 2.70
C GLY A 175 -5.11 11.87 3.26
N ILE A 176 -4.31 11.58 4.29
CA ILE A 176 -3.30 12.52 4.81
C ILE A 176 -2.23 12.84 3.76
N TYR A 177 -1.77 11.85 3.00
CA TYR A 177 -0.73 12.03 1.98
C TYR A 177 -1.21 12.85 0.79
N THR A 178 -2.52 12.89 0.52
CA THR A 178 -3.09 13.67 -0.58
C THR A 178 -3.44 15.10 -0.18
N ARG A 179 -3.72 15.34 1.11
CA ARG A 179 -4.01 16.66 1.66
C ARG A 179 -2.74 17.42 2.08
N GLU A 180 -1.69 16.70 2.47
CA GLU A 180 -0.45 17.33 2.92
C GLU A 180 0.34 17.93 1.76
N VAL A 181 0.59 19.24 1.82
CA VAL A 181 1.25 19.99 0.74
C VAL A 181 2.73 19.62 0.64
N ALA A 182 3.37 19.34 1.79
CA ALA A 182 4.80 19.08 1.85
C ALA A 182 5.21 17.68 1.36
N TYR A 183 4.26 16.74 1.23
CA TYR A 183 4.60 15.34 0.94
C TYR A 183 5.31 15.17 -0.42
N PHE A 184 4.71 15.68 -1.50
CA PHE A 184 5.21 15.42 -2.86
C PHE A 184 6.58 16.06 -3.14
N PRO A 185 6.82 17.35 -2.80
CA PRO A 185 8.13 17.95 -3.05
C PRO A 185 9.28 17.30 -2.28
N VAL A 186 9.01 16.73 -1.10
CA VAL A 186 10.02 16.03 -0.28
C VAL A 186 10.22 14.57 -0.74
N ASN A 187 9.21 13.97 -1.38
CA ASN A 187 9.21 12.58 -1.82
C ASN A 187 9.19 12.48 -3.36
N VAL A 188 10.16 13.12 -4.01
CA VAL A 188 10.33 13.04 -5.47
C VAL A 188 10.63 11.58 -5.85
N PRO A 189 9.90 11.00 -6.82
CA PRO A 189 10.17 9.64 -7.29
C PRO A 189 11.61 9.49 -7.76
N PRO A 190 12.27 8.37 -7.44
CA PRO A 190 13.58 8.05 -8.00
C PRO A 190 13.61 8.17 -9.53
N LEU A 191 14.73 8.70 -10.06
CA LEU A 191 14.96 8.92 -11.49
C LEU A 191 14.02 9.93 -12.16
N TYR A 192 13.23 10.71 -11.41
CA TYR A 192 12.24 11.64 -11.99
C TYR A 192 12.82 12.67 -12.98
N ASP A 193 14.00 13.22 -12.71
CA ASP A 193 14.66 14.21 -13.58
C ASP A 193 15.49 13.59 -14.72
N ASN A 194 15.43 12.27 -14.87
CA ASN A 194 16.24 11.56 -15.86
C ASN A 194 15.65 11.71 -17.28
N LYS A 195 16.44 12.26 -18.20
CA LYS A 195 16.04 12.51 -19.61
C LYS A 195 15.70 11.25 -20.41
N TRP A 196 16.16 10.07 -19.98
CA TRP A 196 15.92 8.79 -20.66
C TRP A 196 14.54 8.21 -20.38
N ILE A 197 13.84 8.71 -19.36
CA ILE A 197 12.49 8.26 -19.02
C ILE A 197 11.49 9.16 -19.73
N PRO A 198 10.59 8.61 -20.57
CA PRO A 198 9.63 9.43 -21.29
C PRO A 198 8.65 10.08 -20.32
N LYS A 199 8.49 11.40 -20.44
CA LYS A 199 7.44 12.16 -19.76
C LYS A 199 6.21 12.20 -20.67
N PHE A 200 5.08 11.77 -20.14
CA PHE A 200 3.80 11.81 -20.85
C PHE A 200 3.04 13.08 -20.49
N SER A 201 2.20 13.57 -21.41
CA SER A 201 1.34 14.72 -21.14
C SER A 201 0.41 14.43 -19.97
N ILE A 202 0.35 15.34 -19.01
CA ILE A 202 -0.64 15.31 -17.92
C ILE A 202 -1.96 15.97 -18.37
N PRO A 203 -3.12 15.43 -17.97
CA PRO A 203 -4.40 16.10 -18.17
C PRO A 203 -4.45 17.45 -17.44
N SER A 204 -5.08 18.46 -18.06
CA SER A 204 -5.32 19.76 -17.42
C SER A 204 -6.42 19.72 -16.36
N VAL A 205 -7.20 18.64 -16.33
CA VAL A 205 -8.31 18.45 -15.38
C VAL A 205 -7.75 17.84 -14.10
N CYS A 206 -8.06 18.46 -12.97
CA CYS A 206 -7.72 17.90 -11.67
C CYS A 206 -8.73 16.83 -11.23
N PRO A 207 -8.25 15.70 -10.66
CA PRO A 207 -9.11 14.72 -10.02
C PRO A 207 -9.85 15.38 -8.85
N LYS A 208 -11.17 15.42 -8.92
CA LYS A 208 -12.08 15.94 -7.88
C LYS A 208 -12.95 14.82 -7.33
#